data_AF-K9ZLX1-F1
#
_entry.id   AF-K9ZLX1-F1
#
_cell.length_a   1.000
_cell.length_b   1.000
_cell.length_c   1.000
_cell.angle_alpha   90.00
_cell.angle_beta   90.00
_cell.angle_gamma   90.00
#
_symmetry.space_group_name_H-M   'P 1'
#
loop_
_entity.id
_entity.type
_entity.pdbx_description
1 polymer ?
#
loop_
_entity_poly.entity_id
_entity_poly.type
_entity_poly.pdbx_seq_one_letter_code
_entity_poly.pdbx_strand_id
1 'polypeptide(L)'
;MNKFILTLFSSPVLISSLLTMGVMLNQAQAGEPKAKNTDNLSCIRNKHKVGLVCARVSVLAQVPEYQAQPEDASTPDDVLLLEFNVEESNKAIDLFGCDCPACINSLRQMRGVTPLVY
;
A
#
# COMPACT_ATOMS: atom_id res chain seq x y z
N MET A 1 -39.68 -4.35 52.05
CA MET A 1 -38.31 -3.78 52.05
C MET A 1 -37.40 -4.70 51.26
N ASN A 2 -36.63 -4.12 50.34
CA ASN A 2 -35.98 -4.72 49.16
C ASN A 2 -34.96 -5.85 49.39
N LYS A 3 -35.41 -7.03 49.82
CA LYS A 3 -34.54 -8.22 49.96
C LYS A 3 -33.94 -8.69 48.63
N PHE A 4 -34.67 -8.50 47.53
CA PHE A 4 -34.21 -8.88 46.19
C PHE A 4 -33.12 -7.94 45.63
N ILE A 5 -33.11 -6.67 46.05
CA ILE A 5 -32.06 -5.73 45.60
C ILE A 5 -30.75 -6.03 46.35
N LEU A 6 -30.82 -6.41 47.63
CA LEU A 6 -29.66 -6.80 48.41
C LEU A 6 -28.98 -8.09 47.88
N THR A 7 -29.74 -9.01 47.32
CA THR A 7 -29.19 -10.22 46.66
C THR A 7 -28.51 -9.93 45.32
N LEU A 8 -28.92 -8.87 44.61
CA LEU A 8 -28.29 -8.47 43.35
C LEU A 8 -26.92 -7.80 43.54
N PHE A 9 -26.67 -7.17 44.69
CA PHE A 9 -25.38 -6.55 45.02
C PHE A 9 -24.33 -7.53 45.59
N SER A 10 -24.73 -8.71 46.07
CA SER A 10 -23.80 -9.66 46.71
C SER A 10 -23.13 -10.66 45.77
N SER A 11 -23.49 -10.67 44.48
CA SER A 11 -22.88 -11.59 43.49
C SER A 11 -22.62 -10.92 42.13
N PRO A 12 -21.72 -9.91 42.05
CA PRO A 12 -21.41 -9.21 40.80
C PRO A 12 -20.84 -10.11 39.70
N VAL A 13 -20.31 -11.28 40.05
CA VAL A 13 -19.52 -12.15 39.16
C VAL A 13 -20.41 -13.02 38.24
N LEU A 14 -21.68 -13.24 38.57
CA LEU A 14 -22.56 -14.09 37.76
C LEU A 14 -23.34 -13.33 36.69
N ILE A 15 -23.58 -12.04 36.88
CA ILE A 15 -24.36 -11.21 35.93
C ILE A 15 -23.47 -10.74 34.75
N SER A 16 -22.16 -10.58 34.98
CA SER A 16 -21.20 -10.25 33.90
C SER A 16 -21.04 -11.36 32.85
N SER A 17 -21.45 -12.59 33.15
CA SER A 17 -21.31 -13.74 32.25
C SER A 17 -22.28 -13.73 31.06
N LEU A 18 -23.44 -13.06 31.18
CA LEU A 18 -24.47 -13.06 30.13
C LEU A 18 -24.40 -11.85 29.19
N LEU A 19 -23.76 -10.74 29.58
CA LEU A 19 -23.63 -9.56 28.71
C LEU A 19 -22.54 -9.70 27.64
N THR A 20 -21.57 -10.60 27.80
CA THR A 20 -20.44 -10.75 26.88
C THR A 20 -20.83 -11.35 25.53
N MET A 21 -22.03 -11.95 25.41
CA MET A 21 -22.54 -12.51 24.15
C MET A 21 -23.31 -11.50 23.28
N GLY A 22 -23.57 -10.28 23.77
CA GLY A 22 -24.36 -9.26 23.05
C GLY A 22 -23.56 -8.33 22.13
N VAL A 23 -22.22 -8.35 22.19
CA VAL A 23 -21.36 -7.34 21.53
C VAL A 23 -21.02 -7.71 20.06
N MET A 24 -21.51 -8.84 19.55
CA MET A 24 -21.16 -9.32 18.20
C MET A 24 -22.18 -8.95 17.11
N LEU A 25 -23.12 -8.04 17.36
CA LEU A 25 -24.20 -7.73 16.40
C LEU A 25 -23.84 -6.67 15.35
N ASN A 26 -22.70 -5.97 15.50
CA ASN A 26 -22.21 -4.99 14.53
C ASN A 26 -20.78 -5.30 14.08
N GLN A 27 -20.48 -6.56 13.77
CA GLN A 27 -19.36 -6.81 12.86
C GLN A 27 -19.77 -6.22 11.51
N ALA A 28 -19.11 -5.15 11.08
CA ALA A 28 -19.20 -4.65 9.73
C ALA A 28 -18.75 -5.77 8.79
N GLN A 29 -19.69 -6.61 8.37
CA GLN A 29 -19.43 -7.57 7.32
C GLN A 29 -19.18 -6.76 6.06
N ALA A 30 -17.99 -6.93 5.49
CA ALA A 30 -17.68 -6.48 4.15
C ALA A 30 -18.62 -7.24 3.20
N GLY A 31 -19.79 -6.68 2.92
CA GLY A 31 -20.65 -7.17 1.85
C GLY A 31 -19.87 -7.08 0.55
N GLU A 32 -19.69 -8.21 -0.12
CA GLU A 32 -19.01 -8.25 -1.41
C GLU A 32 -19.73 -7.31 -2.38
N PRO A 33 -19.07 -6.25 -2.89
CA PRO A 33 -19.66 -5.44 -3.93
C PRO A 33 -19.88 -6.35 -5.13
N LYS A 34 -21.14 -6.42 -5.58
CA LYS A 34 -21.53 -7.16 -6.79
C LYS A 34 -20.65 -6.67 -7.95
N ALA A 35 -19.64 -7.46 -8.31
CA ALA A 35 -18.59 -7.05 -9.24
C ALA A 35 -19.21 -6.77 -10.61
N LYS A 36 -19.45 -5.48 -10.88
CA LYS A 36 -19.83 -4.97 -12.20
C LYS A 36 -18.61 -4.33 -12.86
N ASN A 37 -17.48 -5.03 -12.85
CA ASN A 37 -16.33 -4.76 -13.71
C ASN A 37 -15.40 -5.98 -13.69
N THR A 38 -15.11 -6.56 -14.84
CA THR A 38 -14.19 -7.70 -15.01
C THR A 38 -12.72 -7.31 -14.81
N ASP A 39 -12.41 -6.03 -14.64
CA ASP A 39 -11.09 -5.57 -14.21
C ASP A 39 -11.00 -5.57 -12.67
N ASN A 40 -10.61 -6.72 -12.10
CA ASN A 40 -10.27 -6.81 -10.68
C ASN A 40 -9.12 -5.83 -10.38
N LEU A 41 -9.29 -5.01 -9.35
CA LEU A 41 -8.23 -4.16 -8.82
C LEU A 41 -7.46 -4.93 -7.75
N SER A 42 -6.13 -4.84 -7.78
CA SER A 42 -5.22 -5.38 -6.77
C SER A 42 -4.44 -4.26 -6.10
N CYS A 43 -4.30 -4.33 -4.79
CA CYS A 43 -3.46 -3.41 -4.02
C CYS A 43 -2.02 -3.90 -4.07
N ILE A 44 -1.14 -3.11 -4.69
CA ILE A 44 0.30 -3.40 -4.76
C ILE A 44 1.09 -2.38 -3.97
N ARG A 45 2.27 -2.79 -3.47
CA ARG A 45 3.19 -1.88 -2.81
C ARG A 45 3.93 -1.05 -3.85
N ASN A 46 3.85 0.28 -3.74
CA ASN A 46 4.66 1.17 -4.56
C ASN A 46 6.01 1.41 -3.87
N LYS A 47 7.13 1.28 -4.59
CA LYS A 47 8.49 1.50 -4.05
C LYS A 47 8.86 2.99 -3.95
N HIS A 48 8.11 3.86 -4.61
CA HIS A 48 8.36 5.30 -4.73
C HIS A 48 7.35 6.17 -3.99
N LYS A 49 6.29 5.57 -3.45
CA LYS A 49 5.30 6.24 -2.60
C LYS A 49 5.05 5.44 -1.33
N VAL A 50 4.88 6.14 -0.22
CA VAL A 50 4.50 5.50 1.04
C VAL A 50 3.04 5.04 0.92
N GLY A 51 2.83 3.72 0.89
CA GLY A 51 1.49 3.12 0.90
C GLY A 51 1.26 2.06 -0.19
N LEU A 52 0.03 1.56 -0.23
CA LEU A 52 -0.46 0.67 -1.27
C LEU A 52 -1.14 1.48 -2.37
N VAL A 53 -0.97 1.07 -3.62
CA VAL A 53 -1.67 1.63 -4.78
C VAL A 53 -2.55 0.58 -5.43
N CYS A 54 -3.75 0.95 -5.85
CA CYS A 54 -4.65 0.06 -6.58
C CYS A 54 -4.26 0.05 -8.07
N ALA A 55 -3.95 -1.12 -8.60
CA ALA A 55 -3.69 -1.33 -10.02
C ALA A 55 -4.61 -2.42 -10.57
N ARG A 56 -4.95 -2.33 -11.86
CA ARG A 56 -5.74 -3.36 -12.53
C ARG A 56 -4.91 -4.63 -12.69
N VAL A 57 -5.50 -5.78 -12.37
CA VAL A 57 -4.82 -7.08 -12.50
C VAL A 57 -4.40 -7.35 -13.95
N SER A 58 -5.20 -6.90 -14.92
CA SER A 58 -4.87 -7.00 -16.35
C SER A 58 -3.62 -6.22 -16.74
N VAL A 59 -3.34 -5.07 -16.10
CA VAL A 59 -2.13 -4.26 -16.33
C VAL A 59 -0.95 -4.90 -15.61
N LEU A 60 -1.14 -5.33 -14.37
CA LEU A 60 -0.10 -6.01 -13.58
C LEU A 60 0.46 -7.26 -14.28
N ALA A 61 -0.41 -8.04 -14.95
CA ALA A 61 0.00 -9.22 -15.71
C ALA A 61 0.91 -8.90 -16.92
N GLN A 62 0.95 -7.64 -17.36
CA GLN A 62 1.76 -7.18 -18.49
C GLN A 62 3.06 -6.49 -18.04
N VAL A 63 3.17 -6.13 -16.77
CA VAL A 63 4.39 -5.49 -16.23
C VAL A 63 5.44 -6.59 -16.07
N PRO A 64 6.61 -6.47 -16.73
CA PRO A 64 7.72 -7.39 -16.49
C PRO A 64 8.08 -7.37 -15.00
N GLU A 65 8.26 -8.54 -14.40
CA GLU A 65 8.71 -8.66 -13.03
C GLU A 65 10.06 -7.95 -12.90
N TYR A 66 10.09 -6.82 -12.20
CA TYR A 66 11.31 -6.04 -11.99
C TYR A 66 12.28 -6.91 -11.18
N GLN A 67 13.33 -7.40 -11.82
CA GLN A 67 14.44 -8.00 -11.11
C GLN A 67 15.09 -6.88 -10.31
N ALA A 68 15.04 -6.99 -8.98
CA ALA A 68 15.76 -6.06 -8.13
C ALA A 68 17.23 -6.10 -8.54
N GLN A 69 17.68 -5.05 -9.21
CA GLN A 69 19.10 -4.86 -9.43
C GLN A 69 19.74 -4.82 -8.05
N PRO A 70 20.83 -5.56 -7.81
CA PRO A 70 21.57 -5.42 -6.56
C PRO A 70 21.82 -3.94 -6.37
N GLU A 71 21.34 -3.42 -5.25
CA GLU A 71 21.84 -2.20 -4.66
C GLU A 71 23.33 -2.43 -4.52
N ASP A 72 24.10 -2.00 -5.51
CA ASP A 72 25.55 -2.11 -5.48
C ASP A 72 25.96 -1.46 -4.18
N ALA A 73 26.52 -2.27 -3.29
CA ALA A 73 27.25 -1.81 -2.13
C ALA A 73 28.54 -1.16 -2.65
N SER A 74 28.39 -0.10 -3.44
CA SER A 74 29.49 0.70 -3.93
C SER A 74 30.09 1.39 -2.71
N THR A 75 31.32 0.97 -2.41
CA THR A 75 32.25 1.73 -1.60
C THR A 75 32.15 3.22 -1.94
N PRO A 76 32.24 4.13 -0.96
CA PRO A 76 31.91 5.55 -1.13
C PRO A 76 32.68 6.30 -2.23
N ASP A 77 33.74 5.70 -2.80
CA ASP A 77 34.56 6.26 -3.88
C ASP A 77 34.04 6.01 -5.31
N ASP A 78 33.13 5.04 -5.53
CA ASP A 78 32.59 4.69 -6.86
C ASP A 78 31.08 4.96 -6.95
N VAL A 79 30.66 6.17 -6.56
CA VAL A 79 29.29 6.62 -6.84
C VAL A 79 29.21 6.92 -8.34
N LEU A 80 28.66 5.98 -9.10
CA LEU A 80 28.30 6.20 -10.50
C LEU A 80 27.34 7.40 -10.56
N LEU A 81 27.83 8.56 -11.01
CA LEU A 81 26.98 9.72 -11.24
C LEU A 81 26.10 9.43 -12.47
N LEU A 82 24.81 9.19 -12.24
CA LEU A 82 23.84 9.06 -13.31
C LEU A 82 23.68 10.41 -14.02
N GLU A 83 23.77 10.41 -15.35
CA GLU A 83 23.74 11.64 -16.14
C GLU A 83 22.30 12.03 -16.55
N PHE A 84 21.66 12.87 -15.73
CA PHE A 84 20.40 13.54 -16.03
C PHE A 84 20.48 15.03 -15.66
N ASN A 85 19.69 15.87 -16.33
CA ASN A 85 19.70 17.31 -16.10
C ASN A 85 18.59 17.75 -15.12
N VAL A 86 18.69 19.00 -14.65
CA VAL A 86 17.73 19.59 -13.69
C VAL A 86 16.31 19.61 -14.24
N GLU A 87 16.14 19.85 -15.54
CA GLU A 87 14.83 19.85 -16.18
C GLU A 87 14.18 18.46 -16.16
N GLU A 88 14.97 17.41 -16.36
CA GLU A 88 14.54 16.03 -16.31
C GLU A 88 14.13 15.61 -14.89
N SER A 89 14.93 15.98 -13.89
CA SER A 89 14.60 15.80 -12.47
C SER A 89 13.29 16.51 -12.10
N ASN A 90 13.15 17.79 -12.43
CA ASN A 90 11.93 18.56 -12.13
C ASN A 90 10.70 17.92 -12.76
N LYS A 91 10.78 17.52 -14.04
CA LYS A 91 9.66 16.87 -14.73
C LYS A 91 9.32 15.50 -14.14
N ALA A 92 10.30 14.75 -13.63
CA ALA A 92 10.03 13.49 -12.94
C ALA A 92 9.34 13.71 -11.59
N ILE A 93 9.77 14.73 -10.83
CA ILE A 93 9.11 15.13 -9.59
C ILE A 93 7.67 15.57 -9.86
N ASP A 94 7.43 16.37 -10.90
CA ASP A 94 6.09 16.84 -11.25
C ASP A 94 5.14 15.69 -11.61
N LEU A 95 5.62 14.67 -12.32
CA LEU A 95 4.80 13.53 -12.77
C LEU A 95 4.64 12.44 -11.72
N PHE A 96 5.71 12.13 -10.98
CA PHE A 96 5.77 10.95 -10.11
C PHE A 96 5.88 11.29 -8.62
N GLY A 97 6.31 12.51 -8.29
CA GLY A 97 6.60 12.95 -6.92
C GLY A 97 7.99 12.56 -6.43
N CYS A 98 8.88 12.07 -7.32
CA CYS A 98 10.23 11.63 -7.00
C CYS A 98 11.11 11.64 -8.27
N ASP A 99 12.41 11.92 -8.13
CA ASP A 99 13.42 11.89 -9.20
C ASP A 99 14.41 10.73 -9.07
N CYS A 100 14.04 9.65 -8.38
CA CYS A 100 14.89 8.45 -8.31
C CYS A 100 15.11 7.82 -9.71
N PRO A 101 16.14 6.98 -9.89
CA PRO A 101 16.49 6.40 -11.19
C PRO A 101 15.33 5.72 -11.91
N ALA A 102 14.45 5.02 -11.20
CA ALA A 102 13.27 4.38 -11.78
C ALA A 102 12.24 5.39 -12.30
N CYS A 103 12.02 6.52 -11.60
CA CYS A 103 11.13 7.58 -12.03
C CYS A 103 11.69 8.31 -13.26
N ILE A 104 13.00 8.56 -13.29
CA ILE A 104 13.67 9.14 -14.47
C ILE A 104 13.59 8.18 -15.66
N ASN A 105 13.84 6.88 -15.45
CA ASN A 105 13.70 5.88 -16.50
C ASN A 105 12.27 5.79 -17.04
N SER A 106 11.27 5.90 -16.18
CA SER A 106 9.86 5.95 -16.59
C SER A 106 9.58 7.19 -17.46
N LEU A 107 10.14 8.36 -17.08
CA LEU A 107 10.07 9.58 -17.89
C LEU A 107 10.75 9.41 -19.26
N ARG A 108 11.94 8.81 -19.29
CA ARG A 108 12.68 8.54 -20.52
C ARG A 108 11.94 7.57 -21.43
N GLN A 109 11.37 6.50 -20.87
CA GLN A 109 10.56 5.54 -21.61
C GLN A 109 9.35 6.21 -22.26
N MET A 110 8.64 7.09 -21.55
CA MET A 110 7.53 7.87 -22.13
C MET A 110 7.98 8.80 -23.26
N ARG A 111 9.24 9.24 -23.27
CA ARG A 111 9.83 10.07 -24.33
C ARG A 111 10.51 9.28 -25.43
N GLY A 112 10.57 7.95 -25.34
CA GLY A 112 11.35 7.12 -26.26
C GLY A 112 12.87 7.33 -26.15
N VAL A 113 13.36 7.76 -25.00
CA VAL A 113 14.79 7.98 -24.71
C VAL A 113 15.34 6.79 -23.92
N THR A 114 16.62 6.48 -24.11
CA THR A 114 17.32 5.38 -23.45
C THR A 114 17.35 5.55 -21.91
N PRO A 115 17.01 4.50 -21.13
CA PRO A 115 17.08 4.56 -19.67
C PRO A 115 18.52 4.75 -19.16
N LEU A 116 18.65 5.31 -17.95
CA LEU A 116 19.93 5.50 -17.25
C LEU A 116 20.55 4.19 -16.76
N VAL A 117 19.70 3.28 -16.27
CA VAL A 117 20.07 1.99 -15.68
C VAL A 117 19.03 0.96 -16.12
N TYR A 118 19.46 -0.26 -16.46
CA TYR A 118 18.59 -1.36 -16.93
C TYR A 118 18.24 -2.33 -15.81
#